data_AF-A0A2G4FGP2-F1
#
_entry.id   AF-A0A2G4FGP2-F1
#
_cell.length_a   1.000
_cell.length_b   1.000
_cell.length_c   1.000
_cell.angle_alpha   90.00
_cell.angle_beta   90.00
_cell.angle_gamma   90.00
#
_symmetry.space_group_name_H-M   'P 1'
#
loop_
_entity.id
_entity.type
_entity.pdbx_description
1 polymer ?
#
loop_
_entity_poly.entity_id
_entity_poly.type
_entity_poly.pdbx_seq_one_letter_code
_entity_poly.pdbx_strand_id
1 'polypeptide(L)'
;MVTLSDRKPRRAAAGAGIAGAILLLASSMLTACAAPAVDTACDLTDARDEIEHIVSESGLGIDSVDVATCADSWTYVVATINGPGSEPTSDRFLFRQDTDMLVLMAPESVCENQAGNPDGLPVVPEALRAQVCPS
;
A
#
# COMPACT_ATOMS: atom_id res chain seq x y z
N MET A 1 -46.36 -40.68 -16.93
CA MET A 1 -46.77 -41.28 -18.21
C MET A 1 -47.12 -40.14 -19.15
N VAL A 2 -46.35 -39.98 -20.24
CA VAL A 2 -46.58 -39.31 -21.56
C VAL A 2 -47.46 -38.04 -21.55
N THR A 3 -47.02 -36.87 -22.06
CA THR A 3 -46.85 -36.53 -23.50
C THR A 3 -46.12 -35.18 -23.63
N LEU A 4 -44.96 -35.09 -24.28
CA LEU A 4 -44.79 -34.73 -25.70
C LEU A 4 -45.85 -33.75 -26.23
N SER A 5 -45.42 -32.51 -26.49
CA SER A 5 -46.01 -31.69 -27.56
C SER A 5 -44.88 -31.03 -28.34
N ASP A 6 -44.92 -31.26 -29.64
CA ASP A 6 -43.88 -31.16 -30.65
C ASP A 6 -44.34 -30.13 -31.70
N ARG A 7 -43.37 -29.37 -32.25
CA ARG A 7 -43.39 -28.65 -33.56
C ARG A 7 -44.27 -27.38 -33.69
N LYS A 8 -43.91 -26.31 -34.42
CA LYS A 8 -42.95 -26.03 -35.53
C LYS A 8 -42.84 -24.48 -35.73
N PRO A 9 -41.78 -23.92 -36.37
CA PRO A 9 -41.48 -22.50 -36.39
C PRO A 9 -42.10 -21.74 -37.58
N ARG A 10 -42.24 -20.41 -37.45
CA ARG A 10 -42.40 -19.49 -38.58
C ARG A 10 -41.18 -18.59 -38.71
N ARG A 11 -40.71 -18.51 -39.95
CA ARG A 11 -39.51 -17.84 -40.43
C ARG A 11 -39.68 -16.31 -40.46
N ALA A 12 -38.53 -15.64 -40.44
CA ALA A 12 -38.05 -14.70 -41.46
C ALA A 12 -37.81 -13.25 -41.03
N ALA A 13 -36.72 -12.73 -41.63
CA ALA A 13 -36.28 -11.34 -41.80
C ALA A 13 -35.66 -10.70 -40.54
N ALA A 14 -34.33 -10.54 -40.43
CA ALA A 14 -33.42 -9.74 -41.27
C ALA A 14 -33.91 -8.30 -41.43
N GLY A 15 -33.25 -7.36 -40.75
CA GLY A 15 -33.50 -5.94 -40.91
C GLY A 15 -32.75 -5.09 -39.88
N ALA A 16 -31.73 -4.39 -40.34
CA ALA A 16 -30.90 -3.45 -39.60
C ALA A 16 -31.71 -2.30 -38.96
N GLY A 17 -31.17 -1.71 -37.88
CA GLY A 17 -31.76 -0.51 -37.28
C GLY A 17 -30.98 0.01 -36.08
N ILE A 18 -30.01 0.87 -36.39
CA ILE A 18 -29.17 1.63 -35.46
C ILE A 18 -30.03 2.71 -34.77
N ALA A 19 -29.59 3.15 -33.59
CA ALA A 19 -29.86 4.45 -32.96
C ALA A 19 -30.90 4.47 -31.84
N GLY A 20 -30.45 4.91 -30.65
CA GLY A 20 -31.37 5.39 -29.62
C GLY A 20 -30.83 5.37 -28.20
N ALA A 21 -29.70 6.03 -27.96
CA ALA A 21 -29.35 6.72 -26.71
C ALA A 21 -29.73 6.03 -25.37
N ILE A 22 -28.79 5.28 -24.81
CA ILE A 22 -28.69 5.12 -23.36
C ILE A 22 -27.22 5.35 -23.01
N LEU A 23 -26.94 6.46 -22.32
CA LEU A 23 -25.84 6.58 -21.35
C LEU A 23 -25.95 7.96 -20.69
N LEU A 24 -26.81 8.03 -19.66
CA LEU A 24 -26.62 8.96 -18.57
C LEU A 24 -25.35 8.50 -17.83
N LEU A 25 -24.21 9.08 -18.21
CA LEU A 25 -22.97 8.97 -17.45
C LEU A 25 -23.17 9.73 -16.13
N ALA A 26 -23.67 9.02 -15.12
CA ALA A 26 -23.49 9.41 -13.74
C ALA A 26 -21.99 9.32 -13.45
N SER A 27 -21.31 10.46 -13.50
CA SER A 27 -19.94 10.63 -13.03
C SER A 27 -19.93 10.51 -11.51
N SER A 28 -20.11 9.29 -11.01
CA SER A 28 -19.76 8.94 -9.65
C SER A 28 -18.25 9.11 -9.55
N MET A 29 -17.81 10.20 -8.94
CA MET A 29 -16.45 10.32 -8.45
C MET A 29 -16.26 9.21 -7.42
N LEU A 30 -15.81 8.04 -7.90
CA LEU A 30 -15.23 7.02 -7.05
C LEU A 30 -13.97 7.66 -6.47
N THR A 31 -14.11 8.21 -5.27
CA THR A 31 -13.00 8.36 -4.34
C THR A 31 -12.35 6.99 -4.26
N ALA A 32 -11.26 6.80 -5.00
CA ALA A 32 -10.46 5.61 -4.92
C ALA A 32 -9.92 5.58 -3.49
N CYS A 33 -10.57 4.80 -2.63
CA CYS A 33 -9.99 4.39 -1.37
C CYS A 33 -8.75 3.59 -1.77
N ALA A 34 -7.58 4.23 -1.72
CA ALA A 34 -6.33 3.58 -2.06
C ALA A 34 -6.16 2.43 -1.07
N ALA A 35 -6.19 1.20 -1.59
CA ALA A 35 -5.91 0.02 -0.78
C ALA A 35 -4.48 0.10 -0.24
N PRO A 36 -4.20 -0.50 0.93
CA PRO A 36 -2.84 -0.58 1.45
C PRO A 36 -1.89 -1.16 0.40
N ALA A 37 -0.72 -0.54 0.27
CA ALA A 37 0.29 -0.85 -0.74
C ALA A 37 1.48 -1.54 -0.05
N VAL A 38 1.29 -2.82 0.27
CA VAL A 38 2.29 -3.66 0.96
C VAL A 38 2.95 -4.59 -0.06
N ASP A 39 4.26 -4.43 -0.27
CA ASP A 39 5.03 -5.34 -1.10
C ASP A 39 5.24 -6.68 -0.38
N THR A 40 4.69 -7.76 -0.95
CA THR A 40 4.75 -9.12 -0.40
C THR A 40 6.17 -9.71 -0.39
N ALA A 41 7.13 -9.11 -1.10
CA ALA A 41 8.52 -9.53 -1.07
C ALA A 41 9.26 -9.06 0.19
N CYS A 42 8.70 -8.09 0.93
CA CYS A 42 9.31 -7.58 2.14
C CYS A 42 9.03 -8.50 3.32
N ASP A 43 10.07 -8.87 4.06
CA ASP A 43 9.88 -9.43 5.40
C ASP A 43 9.57 -8.28 6.36
N LEU A 44 8.33 -8.27 6.84
CA LEU A 44 7.82 -7.24 7.74
C LEU A 44 7.70 -7.73 9.17
N THR A 45 8.07 -8.98 9.46
CA THR A 45 7.98 -9.53 10.82
C THR A 45 8.84 -8.71 11.76
N ASP A 46 10.13 -8.61 11.45
CA ASP A 46 11.10 -7.88 12.26
C ASP A 46 10.78 -6.38 12.30
N ALA A 47 10.35 -5.79 11.17
CA ALA A 47 10.00 -4.38 11.11
C ALA A 47 8.77 -4.05 11.96
N ARG A 48 7.75 -4.93 11.96
CA ARG A 48 6.56 -4.73 12.77
C ARG A 48 6.87 -4.92 14.25
N ASP A 49 7.65 -5.93 14.60
CA ASP A 49 8.07 -6.18 15.98
C ASP A 49 8.89 -5.00 16.52
N GLU A 50 9.78 -4.42 15.72
CA GLU A 50 10.56 -3.23 16.09
C GLU A 50 9.67 -1.98 16.25
N ILE A 51 8.73 -1.73 15.32
CA ILE A 51 7.76 -0.63 15.48
C ILE A 51 6.93 -0.84 16.76
N GLU A 52 6.48 -2.07 17.04
CA GLU A 52 5.67 -2.37 18.21
C GLU A 52 6.48 -2.12 19.48
N HIS A 53 7.75 -2.52 19.50
CA HIS A 53 8.67 -2.21 20.57
C HIS A 53 8.77 -0.69 20.80
N ILE A 54 9.05 0.10 19.74
CA ILE A 54 9.19 1.56 19.81
C ILE A 54 7.94 2.24 20.37
N VAL A 55 6.75 1.87 19.87
CA VAL A 55 5.50 2.56 20.26
C VAL A 55 4.94 2.06 21.59
N SER A 56 5.25 0.83 21.99
CA SER A 56 4.78 0.23 23.26
C SER A 56 5.30 0.96 24.49
N GLU A 57 6.51 1.53 24.43
CA GLU A 57 7.07 2.34 25.52
C GLU A 57 6.23 3.58 25.83
N SER A 58 5.48 4.06 24.84
CA SER A 58 4.55 5.18 24.97
C SER A 58 3.10 4.76 25.27
N GLY A 59 2.85 3.46 25.48
CA GLY A 59 1.51 2.92 25.68
C GLY A 59 0.63 2.93 24.42
N LEU A 60 1.26 3.01 23.24
CA LEU A 60 0.63 2.95 21.94
C LEU A 60 0.77 1.53 21.35
N GLY A 61 0.03 1.25 20.28
CA GLY A 61 0.09 -0.01 19.55
C GLY A 61 0.00 0.19 18.04
N ILE A 62 0.37 -0.84 17.28
CA ILE A 62 0.17 -0.85 15.83
C ILE A 62 -1.23 -1.40 15.54
N ASP A 63 -2.01 -0.67 14.75
CA ASP A 63 -3.31 -1.10 14.23
C ASP A 63 -3.13 -1.85 12.89
N SER A 64 -2.40 -1.23 11.95
CA SER A 64 -2.15 -1.77 10.61
C SER A 64 -0.81 -1.31 10.04
N VAL A 65 -0.29 -2.08 9.08
CA VAL A 65 0.75 -1.63 8.14
C VAL A 65 0.06 -1.33 6.82
N ASP A 66 0.09 -0.06 6.42
CA ASP A 66 -0.65 0.47 5.29
C ASP A 66 0.19 0.54 4.02
N VAL A 67 1.49 0.77 4.18
CA VAL A 67 2.47 0.77 3.08
C VAL A 67 3.71 0.04 3.53
N ALA A 68 4.25 -0.81 2.65
CA ALA A 68 5.57 -1.38 2.84
C ALA A 68 6.31 -1.50 1.51
N THR A 69 7.52 -0.96 1.47
CA THR A 69 8.41 -1.04 0.31
C THR A 69 9.82 -1.35 0.81
N CYS A 70 10.47 -2.34 0.21
CA CYS A 70 11.84 -2.71 0.55
C CYS A 70 12.73 -2.64 -0.68
N ALA A 71 14.00 -2.30 -0.46
CA ALA A 71 15.02 -2.29 -1.49
C ALA A 71 16.39 -2.51 -0.83
N ASP A 72 17.14 -3.49 -1.35
CA ASP A 72 18.42 -3.90 -0.77
C ASP A 72 18.28 -4.22 0.73
N SER A 73 19.04 -3.53 1.58
CA SER A 73 19.01 -3.64 3.04
C SER A 73 18.07 -2.61 3.68
N TRP A 74 17.08 -2.08 2.97
CA TRP A 74 16.22 -1.00 3.46
C TRP A 74 14.75 -1.39 3.40
N THR A 75 13.99 -0.97 4.41
CA THR A 75 12.55 -1.21 4.51
C THR A 75 11.85 0.07 4.94
N TYR A 76 10.99 0.59 4.08
CA TYR A 76 10.10 1.70 4.38
C TYR A 76 8.72 1.15 4.77
N VAL A 77 8.18 1.64 5.88
CA VAL A 77 6.88 1.23 6.41
C VAL A 77 6.07 2.48 6.74
N VAL A 78 4.79 2.48 6.36
CA VAL A 78 3.79 3.38 6.93
C VAL A 78 2.84 2.54 7.74
N ALA A 79 2.71 2.85 9.03
CA ALA A 79 1.85 2.12 9.95
C ALA A 79 0.84 3.07 10.59
N THR A 80 -0.38 2.56 10.80
CA THR A 80 -1.37 3.23 11.63
C THR A 80 -1.13 2.84 13.08
N ILE A 81 -0.83 3.84 13.91
CA ILE A 81 -0.59 3.71 15.34
C ILE A 81 -1.85 4.14 16.09
N ASN A 82 -2.25 3.36 17.09
CA ASN A 82 -3.40 3.65 17.94
C ASN A 82 -2.99 3.76 19.41
N GLY A 83 -3.82 4.44 20.20
CA GLY A 83 -3.56 4.64 21.62
C GLY A 83 -4.81 4.98 22.41
N PRO A 84 -4.83 4.74 23.73
CA PRO A 84 -5.99 5.00 24.56
C PRO A 84 -6.34 6.50 24.55
N GLY A 85 -7.56 6.82 24.09
CA GLY A 85 -8.09 8.19 24.10
C GLY A 85 -7.55 9.10 22.99
N SER A 86 -6.89 8.55 21.98
CA SER A 86 -6.40 9.29 20.81
C SER A 86 -6.96 8.70 19.52
N GLU A 87 -7.14 9.55 18.50
CA GLU A 87 -7.44 9.07 17.14
C GLU A 87 -6.21 8.34 16.56
N PRO A 88 -6.40 7.33 15.70
CA PRO A 88 -5.29 6.67 15.03
C PRO A 88 -4.45 7.65 14.20
N THR A 89 -3.13 7.53 14.28
CA THR A 89 -2.18 8.35 13.52
C THR A 89 -1.41 7.48 12.53
N SER A 90 -1.04 8.06 11.38
CA SER A 90 -0.24 7.36 10.38
C SER A 90 1.21 7.83 10.46
N ASP A 91 2.08 6.93 10.88
CA ASP A 91 3.49 7.21 11.13
C ASP A 91 4.38 6.48 10.10
N ARG A 92 5.54 7.08 9.82
CA ARG A 92 6.47 6.61 8.78
C ARG A 92 7.77 6.15 9.42
N PHE A 93 8.23 4.99 9.01
CA PHE A 93 9.44 4.37 9.50
C PHE A 93 10.32 3.97 8.33
N LEU A 94 11.61 4.27 8.41
CA LEU A 94 12.60 3.76 7.48
C LEU A 94 13.64 2.99 8.27
N PHE A 95 13.75 1.71 8.00
CA PHE A 95 14.73 0.84 8.61
C PHE A 95 15.84 0.50 7.63
N ARG A 96 17.04 0.34 8.18
CA ARG A 96 18.17 -0.29 7.51
C ARG A 96 18.50 -1.59 8.23
N GLN A 97 18.52 -2.69 7.51
CA GLN A 97 19.08 -3.95 7.98
C GLN A 97 20.59 -3.80 8.11
N ASP A 98 21.10 -4.01 9.32
CA ASP A 98 22.52 -4.10 9.62
C ASP A 98 22.82 -5.47 10.24
N THR A 99 23.37 -6.37 9.43
CA THR A 99 23.57 -7.77 9.79
C THR A 99 22.24 -8.41 10.23
N ASP A 100 22.00 -8.54 11.53
CA ASP A 100 20.81 -9.18 12.12
C ASP A 100 19.92 -8.19 12.89
N MET A 101 20.13 -6.88 12.74
CA MET A 101 19.34 -5.85 13.44
C MET A 101 18.73 -4.85 12.45
N LEU A 102 17.51 -4.39 12.76
CA LEU A 102 16.92 -3.25 12.09
C LEU A 102 17.32 -1.97 12.82
N VAL A 103 17.89 -1.03 12.08
CA VAL A 103 18.23 0.29 12.59
C VAL A 103 17.20 1.28 12.05
N LEU A 104 16.44 1.91 12.94
CA LEU A 104 15.54 3.00 12.57
C LEU A 104 16.38 4.22 12.14
N MET A 105 16.08 4.75 10.97
CA MET A 105 16.82 5.85 10.36
C MET A 105 16.00 7.13 10.42
N ALA A 106 16.59 8.17 10.99
CA ALA A 106 15.99 9.49 11.04
C ALA A 106 15.89 10.08 9.62
N PRO A 107 14.75 10.71 9.25
CA PRO A 107 14.57 11.34 7.94
C PRO A 107 15.67 12.33 7.58
N GLU A 108 16.16 13.11 8.55
CA GLU A 108 17.20 14.12 8.34
C GLU A 108 18.50 13.45 7.88
N SER A 109 18.91 12.37 8.56
CA SER A 109 20.09 11.59 8.20
C SER A 109 19.98 10.96 6.82
N VAL A 110 18.77 10.57 6.40
CA VAL A 110 18.51 9.97 5.09
C VAL A 110 18.58 11.02 3.98
N CYS A 111 18.01 12.20 4.22
CA CYS A 111 17.88 13.23 3.19
C CYS A 111 19.18 14.00 2.93
N GLU A 112 20.03 14.12 3.95
CA GLU A 112 21.37 14.69 3.83
C GLU A 112 22.37 13.69 3.20
N ASN A 113 22.14 12.38 3.36
CA ASN A 113 23.00 11.31 2.88
C ASN A 113 22.73 10.89 1.41
N GLN A 114 22.97 11.80 0.46
CA GLN A 114 22.73 11.53 -0.97
C GLN A 114 23.88 10.79 -1.67
N ALA A 115 25.11 10.92 -1.16
CA ALA A 115 26.32 10.37 -1.81
C ALA A 115 27.05 9.32 -0.94
N GLY A 116 26.45 8.91 0.18
CA GLY A 116 27.15 8.18 1.25
C GLY A 116 27.63 9.18 2.30
N ASN A 117 27.40 8.86 3.58
CA ASN A 117 27.85 9.69 4.69
C ASN A 117 29.36 9.37 4.91
N PRO A 118 30.22 10.36 5.20
CA PRO A 118 31.59 10.10 5.69
C PRO A 118 31.67 9.09 6.85
N ASP A 119 30.59 8.91 7.61
CA ASP A 119 30.48 7.90 8.67
C ASP A 119 30.29 6.46 8.16
N GLY A 120 30.30 6.25 6.83
CA GLY A 120 30.21 4.92 6.22
C GLY A 120 28.79 4.36 6.12
N LEU A 121 27.76 5.19 6.34
CA LEU A 121 26.38 4.76 6.12
C LEU A 121 26.13 4.52 4.62
N PRO A 122 25.52 3.37 4.25
CA PRO A 122 25.20 3.07 2.87
C PRO A 122 24.21 4.08 2.31
N VAL A 123 24.24 4.25 0.99
CA VAL A 123 23.34 5.14 0.26
C VAL A 123 21.93 4.58 0.32
N VAL A 124 20.94 5.44 0.60
CA VAL A 124 19.53 5.06 0.59
C VAL A 124 19.06 4.95 -0.87
N PRO A 125 18.38 3.85 -1.26
CA PRO A 125 17.81 3.71 -2.60
C PRO A 125 16.88 4.89 -2.95
N GLU A 126 17.02 5.44 -4.16
CA GLU A 126 16.30 6.65 -4.58
C GLU A 126 14.78 6.52 -4.44
N ALA A 127 14.24 5.33 -4.76
CA ALA A 127 12.82 5.03 -4.65
C ALA A 127 12.28 5.15 -3.21
N LEU A 128 13.09 4.81 -2.21
CA LEU A 128 12.73 4.95 -0.80
C LEU A 128 12.99 6.37 -0.30
N ARG A 129 14.10 6.98 -0.74
CA ARG A 129 14.44 8.37 -0.40
C ARG A 129 13.33 9.34 -0.80
N ALA A 130 12.71 9.14 -1.97
CA ALA A 130 11.59 9.96 -2.44
C ALA A 130 10.33 9.87 -1.54
N GLN A 131 10.19 8.82 -0.72
CA GLN A 131 9.06 8.66 0.21
C GLN A 131 9.29 9.42 1.52
N VAL A 132 10.54 9.57 1.93
CA VAL A 132 10.95 10.10 3.24
C VAL A 132 11.33 11.57 3.16
N CYS A 133 11.93 12.00 2.05
CA CYS A 133 12.43 13.35 1.90
C CYS A 133 11.38 14.30 1.31
N PRO A 134 11.09 15.44 1.98
CA PRO A 134 10.21 16.45 1.41
C PRO A 134 10.84 17.04 0.13
N SER A 135 9.98 17.32 -0.85
CA SER A 135 10.33 17.97 -2.12
C SER A 135 10.64 19.45 -1.97
#